data_AF-A0A7J7X9A2-F1
#
_entry.id   AF-A0A7J7X9A2-F1
#
_cell.length_a   1.000
_cell.length_b   1.000
_cell.length_c   1.000
_cell.angle_alpha   90.00
_cell.angle_beta   90.00
_cell.angle_gamma   90.00
#
_symmetry.space_group_name_H-M   'P 1'
#
loop_
_entity.id
_entity.type
_entity.pdbx_description
1 polymer ?
#
loop_
_entity_poly.entity_id
_entity_poly.type
_entity_poly.pdbx_seq_one_letter_code
_entity_poly.pdbx_strand_id
1 'polypeptide(L)'
;MSLLGKLVSMAVAVCRIPVLECAASWLQRTPAVYCVRLARALVDDYCCLVPGSVQTLRQVLGASPRFCCQFVTAVTALYDLSSDDLIPPLDLLDMIVSWISEDSRLILITFLNTPIAPNLPIGFLELTPLTGLIRWCVKAPLAYRRKKPSLANGHVAAKAPDAAAPDRDPQLLYSRLHLSVLQVLMVLQVHLTEKNLFGRLGLILFDHMVPLVDEISRLADELNPLHASQEIELSLDRLAQALQVAMASGALLCTREDLRTLCSRLPHNNLLQLVISGPVPQSPHAALPPGFYPHIHTPPLGYGAVPAHPAAHAALPTHPGHTFLSGMGFPFRPIR
;
A
#
# COMPACT_ATOMS: atom_id res chain seq x y z
N MET A 1 21.67 19.83 -4.57
CA MET A 1 21.19 18.75 -3.68
C MET A 1 21.81 18.77 -2.29
N SER A 2 23.13 18.92 -2.12
CA SER A 2 23.77 18.92 -0.77
C SER A 2 23.18 19.95 0.21
N LEU A 3 22.93 21.19 -0.23
CA LEU A 3 22.35 22.22 0.64
C LEU A 3 20.91 21.88 1.08
N LEU A 4 20.08 21.38 0.17
CA LEU A 4 18.71 20.98 0.48
C LEU A 4 18.70 19.79 1.45
N GLY A 5 19.56 18.79 1.24
CA GLY A 5 19.71 17.66 2.16
C GLY A 5 20.05 18.12 3.57
N LYS A 6 21.04 19.02 3.72
CA LYS A 6 21.40 19.60 5.02
C LYS A 6 20.27 20.39 5.66
N LEU A 7 19.56 21.21 4.88
CA LEU A 7 18.42 21.99 5.39
C LEU A 7 17.31 21.08 5.93
N VAL A 8 16.93 20.06 5.17
CA VAL A 8 15.86 19.12 5.56
C VAL A 8 16.31 18.24 6.72
N SER A 9 17.57 17.80 6.73
CA SER A 9 18.18 17.07 7.85
C SER A 9 18.13 17.91 9.13
N MET A 10 18.60 19.17 9.11
CA MET A 10 18.45 20.07 10.25
C MET A 10 16.98 20.26 10.67
N ALA A 11 16.06 20.39 9.71
CA ALA A 11 14.63 20.52 10.01
C ALA A 11 14.05 19.26 10.68
N VAL A 12 14.49 18.07 10.29
CA VAL A 12 14.17 16.79 10.97
C VAL A 12 14.70 16.82 12.40
N ALA A 13 15.96 17.21 12.61
CA ALA A 13 16.59 17.24 13.93
C ALA A 13 15.86 18.10 14.96
N VAL A 14 15.26 19.21 14.51
CA VAL A 14 14.53 20.16 15.38
C VAL A 14 13.02 20.18 15.13
N CYS A 15 12.47 19.17 14.45
CA CYS A 15 11.03 19.02 14.14
C CYS A 15 10.38 20.30 13.59
N ARG A 16 11.05 21.00 12.66
CA ARG A 16 10.57 22.30 12.13
C ARG A 16 9.48 22.09 11.09
N ILE A 17 8.24 22.04 11.56
CA ILE A 17 7.01 21.79 10.76
C ILE A 17 6.97 22.59 9.45
N PRO A 18 7.18 23.92 9.40
CA PRO A 18 7.06 24.66 8.15
C PRO A 18 8.03 24.18 7.05
N VAL A 19 9.27 23.86 7.43
CA VAL A 19 10.28 23.38 6.48
C VAL A 19 9.95 21.95 6.03
N LEU A 20 9.45 21.10 6.93
CA LEU A 20 9.04 19.74 6.62
C LEU A 20 7.83 19.70 5.67
N GLU A 21 6.84 20.58 5.87
CA GLU A 21 5.69 20.73 4.97
C GLU A 21 6.09 21.27 3.59
N CYS A 22 7.04 22.21 3.54
CA CYS A 22 7.64 22.65 2.28
C CYS A 22 8.40 21.51 1.59
N ALA A 23 9.16 20.71 2.32
CA ALA A 23 9.87 19.56 1.79
C ALA A 23 8.90 18.49 1.26
N ALA A 24 7.79 18.24 1.95
CA ALA A 24 6.73 17.34 1.49
C ALA A 24 6.12 17.83 0.16
N SER A 25 5.80 19.13 0.09
CA SER A 25 5.29 19.76 -1.13
C SER A 25 6.29 19.76 -2.29
N TRP A 26 7.58 19.86 -1.97
CA TRP A 26 8.68 19.79 -2.93
C TRP A 26 8.85 18.37 -3.47
N LEU A 27 8.82 17.34 -2.61
CA LEU A 27 8.90 15.92 -3.00
C LEU A 27 7.80 15.52 -3.98
N GLN A 28 6.58 16.04 -3.79
CA GLN A 28 5.44 15.78 -4.69
C GLN A 28 5.59 16.42 -6.07
N ARG A 29 6.31 17.54 -6.17
CA ARG A 29 6.41 18.37 -7.38
C ARG A 29 7.79 18.33 -8.02
N THR A 30 8.61 17.36 -7.64
CA THR A 30 9.97 17.21 -8.15
C THR A 30 10.13 15.83 -8.79
N PRO A 31 10.89 15.72 -9.90
CA PRO A 31 11.23 14.44 -10.48
C PRO A 31 11.85 13.48 -9.45
N ALA A 32 11.47 12.21 -9.52
CA ALA A 32 11.81 11.16 -8.55
C ALA A 32 13.31 11.04 -8.29
N VAL A 33 14.15 11.26 -9.32
CA VAL A 33 15.62 11.22 -9.20
C VAL A 33 16.16 12.17 -8.12
N TYR A 34 15.57 13.35 -7.95
CA TYR A 34 15.99 14.30 -6.91
C TYR A 34 15.40 13.94 -5.55
N CYS A 35 14.19 13.40 -5.53
CA CYS A 35 13.54 12.93 -4.31
C CYS A 35 14.30 11.77 -3.68
N VAL A 36 14.73 10.80 -4.49
CA VAL A 36 15.58 9.66 -4.09
C VAL A 36 16.92 10.14 -3.55
N ARG A 37 17.53 11.19 -4.15
CA ARG A 37 18.77 11.79 -3.62
C ARG A 37 18.58 12.45 -2.25
N LEU A 38 17.45 13.11 -2.03
CA LEU A 38 17.11 13.67 -0.71
C LEU A 38 16.87 12.56 0.31
N ALA A 39 16.09 11.53 -0.05
CA ALA A 39 15.85 10.38 0.80
C ALA A 39 17.16 9.69 1.20
N ARG A 40 18.07 9.48 0.24
CA ARG A 40 19.40 8.90 0.51
C ARG A 40 20.19 9.73 1.53
N ALA A 41 20.26 11.05 1.36
CA ALA A 41 20.96 11.91 2.31
C ALA A 41 20.40 11.80 3.74
N LEU A 42 19.07 11.73 3.89
CA LEU A 42 18.45 11.57 5.21
C LEU A 42 18.66 10.17 5.79
N VAL A 43 18.60 9.13 4.97
CA VAL A 43 18.88 7.76 5.43
C VAL A 43 20.34 7.63 5.85
N ASP A 44 21.27 8.23 5.11
CA ASP A 44 22.68 8.26 5.49
C ASP A 44 22.86 8.97 6.85
N ASP A 45 22.27 10.15 7.02
CA ASP A 45 22.35 10.94 8.26
C ASP A 45 21.73 10.23 9.48
N TYR A 46 20.56 9.60 9.31
CA TYR A 46 19.73 9.10 10.42
C TYR A 46 19.71 7.59 10.62
N CYS A 47 20.15 6.81 9.64
CA CYS A 47 20.11 5.35 9.71
C CYS A 47 21.50 4.71 9.56
N CYS A 48 22.47 5.40 8.95
CA CYS A 48 23.78 4.83 8.66
C CYS A 48 24.92 5.46 9.48
N LEU A 49 24.97 6.80 9.59
CA LEU A 49 26.15 7.50 10.12
C LEU A 49 26.22 7.55 11.66
N VAL A 50 25.09 7.74 12.35
CA VAL A 50 25.06 7.94 13.81
C VAL A 50 24.15 6.91 14.47
N PRO A 51 24.67 5.97 15.29
CA PRO A 51 23.84 5.03 16.03
C PRO A 51 22.76 5.72 16.87
N GLY A 52 21.52 5.24 16.79
CA GLY A 52 20.39 5.78 17.54
C GLY A 52 19.73 7.03 16.95
N SER A 53 20.33 7.68 15.94
CA SER A 53 19.76 8.86 15.28
C SER A 53 18.42 8.58 14.57
N VAL A 54 18.11 7.32 14.27
CA VAL A 54 16.82 6.90 13.72
C VAL A 54 15.64 7.32 14.62
N GLN A 55 15.85 7.46 15.93
CA GLN A 55 14.82 7.94 16.85
C GLN A 55 14.42 9.40 16.57
N THR A 56 15.37 10.23 16.16
CA THR A 56 15.09 11.60 15.72
C THR A 56 14.21 11.62 14.48
N LEU A 57 14.50 10.77 13.50
CA LEU A 57 13.66 10.63 12.33
C LEU A 57 12.27 10.10 12.69
N ARG A 58 12.17 9.12 13.62
CA ARG A 58 10.92 8.54 14.10
C ARG A 58 9.96 9.58 14.68
N GLN A 59 10.49 10.57 15.40
CA GLN A 59 9.72 11.66 16.02
C GLN A 59 9.06 12.60 14.99
N VAL A 60 9.56 12.63 13.74
CA VAL A 60 9.01 13.49 12.68
C VAL A 60 7.57 13.15 12.35
N LEU A 61 7.13 11.90 12.58
CA LEU A 61 5.74 11.49 12.34
C LEU A 61 4.76 12.38 13.12
N GLY A 62 5.07 12.74 14.36
CA GLY A 62 4.23 13.64 15.16
C GLY A 62 4.24 15.09 14.69
N ALA A 63 5.28 15.51 13.95
CA ALA A 63 5.46 16.89 13.49
C ALA A 63 4.89 17.12 12.08
N SER A 64 5.17 16.21 11.13
CA SER A 64 4.70 16.30 9.74
C SER A 64 4.46 14.90 9.15
N PRO A 65 3.24 14.34 9.31
CA PRO A 65 2.87 13.08 8.68
C PRO A 65 2.92 13.13 7.15
N ARG A 66 2.67 14.31 6.54
CA ARG A 66 2.77 14.48 5.08
C ARG A 66 4.20 14.28 4.59
N PHE A 67 5.17 14.85 5.30
CA PHE A 67 6.58 14.62 5.00
C PHE A 67 6.93 13.15 5.14
N CYS A 68 6.52 12.48 6.23
CA CYS A 68 6.76 11.06 6.42
C CYS A 68 6.17 10.21 5.27
N CYS A 69 4.94 10.49 4.83
CA CYS A 69 4.34 9.80 3.68
C CYS A 69 5.19 9.95 2.41
N GLN A 70 5.62 11.17 2.09
CA GLN A 70 6.45 11.44 0.91
C GLN A 70 7.87 10.86 1.02
N PHE A 71 8.44 10.88 2.22
CA PHE A 71 9.71 10.26 2.52
C PHE A 71 9.64 8.76 2.31
N VAL A 72 8.59 8.07 2.78
CA VAL A 72 8.39 6.63 2.53
C VAL A 72 8.26 6.35 1.03
N THR A 73 7.54 7.19 0.27
CA THR A 73 7.45 7.02 -1.19
C THR A 73 8.84 7.14 -1.83
N ALA A 74 9.63 8.15 -1.46
CA ALA A 74 10.97 8.34 -1.98
C ALA A 74 11.94 7.21 -1.57
N VAL A 75 11.82 6.70 -0.35
CA VAL A 75 12.64 5.61 0.20
C VAL A 75 12.34 4.28 -0.49
N THR A 76 11.06 4.00 -0.77
CA THR A 76 10.67 2.76 -1.47
C THR A 76 11.00 2.79 -2.97
N ALA A 77 11.17 3.99 -3.54
CA ALA A 77 11.78 4.19 -4.87
C ALA A 77 13.32 4.10 -4.85
N LEU A 78 13.96 4.44 -3.72
CA LEU A 78 15.41 4.37 -3.53
C LEU A 78 15.92 2.93 -3.34
N TYR A 79 15.27 2.18 -2.45
CA TYR A 79 15.64 0.80 -2.10
C TYR A 79 14.67 -0.15 -2.78
N ASP A 80 14.98 -0.62 -3.98
CA ASP A 80 14.05 -1.46 -4.75
C ASP A 80 14.26 -2.97 -4.54
N LEU A 81 15.24 -3.38 -3.73
CA LEU A 81 15.67 -4.78 -3.53
C LEU A 81 16.17 -5.48 -4.81
N SER A 82 16.61 -4.74 -5.83
CA SER A 82 17.19 -5.32 -7.05
C SER A 82 18.61 -5.87 -6.81
N SER A 83 19.36 -5.31 -5.86
CA SER A 83 20.69 -5.76 -5.43
C SER A 83 20.86 -5.63 -3.90
N ASP A 84 21.92 -6.20 -3.35
CA ASP A 84 22.19 -6.21 -1.91
C ASP A 84 22.36 -4.79 -1.32
N ASP A 85 22.94 -3.86 -2.08
CA ASP A 85 23.11 -2.45 -1.70
C ASP A 85 21.79 -1.66 -1.73
N LEU A 86 20.76 -2.23 -2.35
CA LEU A 86 19.43 -1.66 -2.50
C LEU A 86 18.39 -2.34 -1.59
N ILE A 87 18.86 -3.15 -0.63
CA ILE A 87 18.05 -3.60 0.51
C ILE A 87 18.01 -2.48 1.56
N PRO A 88 16.83 -2.07 2.05
CA PRO A 88 16.74 -0.98 3.02
C PRO A 88 17.45 -1.36 4.33
N PRO A 89 18.15 -0.39 4.98
CA PRO A 89 18.72 -0.60 6.32
C PRO A 89 17.65 -1.09 7.31
N LEU A 90 18.02 -2.00 8.21
CA LEU A 90 17.06 -2.65 9.11
C LEU A 90 16.36 -1.65 10.05
N ASP A 91 17.08 -0.64 10.55
CA ASP A 91 16.49 0.41 11.38
C ASP A 91 15.49 1.29 10.61
N LEU A 92 15.75 1.52 9.32
CA LEU A 92 14.82 2.23 8.43
C LEU A 92 13.55 1.41 8.20
N LEU A 93 13.70 0.10 7.92
CA LEU A 93 12.57 -0.81 7.76
C LEU A 93 11.72 -0.87 9.03
N ASP A 94 12.32 -1.12 10.19
CA ASP A 94 11.63 -1.17 11.48
C ASP A 94 10.84 0.12 11.77
N MET A 95 11.47 1.28 11.53
CA MET A 95 10.81 2.58 11.70
C MET A 95 9.57 2.71 10.79
N ILE A 96 9.69 2.38 9.51
CA ILE A 96 8.59 2.46 8.55
C ILE A 96 7.47 1.48 8.95
N VAL A 97 7.81 0.25 9.35
CA VAL A 97 6.82 -0.73 9.80
C VAL A 97 6.07 -0.23 11.04
N SER A 98 6.76 0.35 12.01
CA SER A 98 6.16 0.95 13.22
C SER A 98 5.23 2.11 12.87
N TRP A 99 5.67 3.05 12.03
CA TRP A 99 4.82 4.15 11.56
C TRP A 99 3.50 3.68 10.92
N ILE A 100 3.58 2.70 10.03
CA ILE A 100 2.41 2.20 9.29
C ILE A 100 1.52 1.33 10.19
N SER A 101 2.12 0.58 11.13
CA SER A 101 1.37 -0.23 12.09
C SER A 101 0.61 0.64 13.11
N GLU A 102 1.15 1.82 13.44
CA GLU A 102 0.54 2.78 14.38
C GLU A 102 -0.60 3.59 13.73
N ASP A 103 -0.41 4.15 12.53
CA ASP A 103 -1.47 4.80 11.75
C ASP A 103 -1.37 4.42 10.28
N SER A 104 -2.18 3.45 9.87
CA SER A 104 -2.22 2.95 8.49
C SER A 104 -2.68 4.02 7.48
N ARG A 105 -3.35 5.09 7.92
CA ARG A 105 -3.75 6.22 7.05
C ARG A 105 -2.56 7.10 6.66
N LEU A 106 -1.42 6.96 7.34
CA LEU A 106 -0.19 7.69 7.00
C LEU A 106 0.12 7.59 5.51
N ILE A 107 0.06 6.37 4.94
CA ILE A 107 0.41 6.15 3.54
C ILE A 107 -0.66 6.64 2.56
N LEU A 108 -1.84 7.02 3.04
CA LEU A 108 -2.91 7.63 2.24
C LEU A 108 -2.97 9.15 2.40
N ILE A 109 -2.24 9.75 3.35
CA ILE A 109 -2.43 11.15 3.72
C ILE A 109 -2.26 12.11 2.54
N THR A 110 -1.34 11.82 1.62
CA THR A 110 -1.15 12.63 0.41
C THR A 110 -2.39 12.56 -0.48
N PHE A 111 -2.86 11.34 -0.79
CA PHE A 111 -4.08 11.12 -1.56
C PHE A 111 -5.30 11.77 -0.89
N LEU A 112 -5.40 11.70 0.44
CA LEU A 112 -6.52 12.25 1.19
C LEU A 112 -6.54 13.79 1.18
N ASN A 113 -5.38 14.44 1.17
CA ASN A 113 -5.30 15.91 1.32
C ASN A 113 -4.94 16.69 0.05
N THR A 114 -4.56 16.01 -1.04
CA THR A 114 -4.12 16.69 -2.27
C THR A 114 -5.23 16.64 -3.33
N PRO A 115 -5.53 17.77 -4.01
CA PRO A 115 -6.37 17.75 -5.20
C PRO A 115 -5.74 16.87 -6.27
N ILE A 116 -6.52 15.94 -6.82
CA ILE A 116 -6.00 14.99 -7.80
C ILE A 116 -6.03 15.66 -9.16
N ALA A 117 -4.84 15.93 -9.70
CA ALA A 117 -4.71 16.37 -11.09
C ALA A 117 -4.88 15.14 -12.01
N PRO A 118 -5.55 15.30 -13.16
CA PRO A 118 -5.89 14.16 -14.02
C PRO A 118 -4.71 13.45 -14.69
N ASN A 119 -3.45 13.89 -14.48
CA ASN A 119 -2.27 13.20 -14.97
C ASN A 119 -1.13 13.35 -13.96
N LEU A 120 -0.63 12.23 -13.42
CA LEU A 120 0.62 12.25 -12.66
C LEU A 120 1.77 12.37 -13.68
N PRO A 121 2.62 13.40 -13.60
CA PRO A 121 3.69 13.57 -14.57
C PRO A 121 4.68 12.40 -14.51
N ILE A 122 5.06 11.90 -15.68
CA ILE A 122 6.00 10.78 -15.83
C ILE A 122 7.34 11.16 -15.18
N GLY A 123 7.92 10.22 -14.43
CA GLY A 123 9.21 10.40 -13.76
C GLY A 123 9.14 11.11 -12.40
N PHE A 124 7.93 11.28 -11.84
CA PHE A 124 7.71 11.78 -10.48
C PHE A 124 7.38 10.63 -9.54
N LEU A 125 7.43 10.88 -8.23
CA LEU A 125 7.03 9.90 -7.23
C LEU A 125 5.54 9.57 -7.32
N GLU A 126 5.18 8.35 -6.96
CA GLU A 126 3.79 7.93 -6.85
C GLU A 126 3.03 8.73 -5.78
N LEU A 127 1.71 8.85 -5.95
CA LEU A 127 0.86 9.62 -5.02
C LEU A 127 0.88 9.04 -3.59
N THR A 128 1.10 7.73 -3.48
CA THR A 128 1.19 6.99 -2.22
C THR A 128 2.37 6.02 -2.29
N PRO A 129 2.96 5.61 -1.15
CA PRO A 129 4.03 4.62 -1.15
C PRO A 129 3.53 3.19 -1.40
N LEU A 130 2.23 2.97 -1.64
CA LEU A 130 1.63 1.63 -1.75
C LEU A 130 2.37 0.73 -2.75
N THR A 131 2.64 1.22 -3.96
CA THR A 131 3.36 0.43 -4.98
C THR A 131 4.75 0.01 -4.52
N GLY A 132 5.51 0.94 -3.91
CA GLY A 132 6.85 0.65 -3.41
C GLY A 132 6.84 -0.32 -2.22
N LEU A 133 5.87 -0.20 -1.32
CA LEU A 133 5.72 -1.11 -0.19
C LEU A 133 5.27 -2.51 -0.62
N ILE A 134 4.37 -2.62 -1.60
CA ILE A 134 4.02 -3.92 -2.22
C ILE A 134 5.27 -4.56 -2.83
N ARG A 135 6.05 -3.80 -3.60
CA ARG A 135 7.32 -4.25 -4.18
C ARG A 135 8.27 -4.79 -3.10
N TRP A 136 8.40 -4.09 -1.98
CA TRP A 136 9.20 -4.54 -0.84
C TRP A 136 8.72 -5.88 -0.29
N CYS A 137 7.43 -5.98 0.06
CA CYS A 137 6.85 -7.18 0.64
C CYS A 137 6.98 -8.39 -0.28
N VAL A 138 6.75 -8.20 -1.57
CA VAL A 138 6.81 -9.26 -2.58
C VAL A 138 8.26 -9.70 -2.84
N LYS A 139 9.20 -8.77 -3.03
CA LYS A 139 10.59 -9.12 -3.39
C LYS A 139 11.43 -9.59 -2.19
N ALA A 140 11.08 -9.21 -0.96
CA ALA A 140 11.91 -9.47 0.21
C ALA A 140 12.31 -10.96 0.40
N PRO A 141 11.41 -11.96 0.28
CA PRO A 141 11.79 -13.37 0.42
C PRO A 141 12.92 -13.77 -0.55
N LEU A 142 12.83 -13.32 -1.81
CA LEU A 142 13.82 -13.63 -2.86
C LEU A 142 15.14 -12.89 -2.64
N ALA A 143 15.08 -11.59 -2.29
CA ALA A 143 16.26 -10.78 -2.05
C ALA A 143 17.10 -11.31 -0.87
N TYR A 144 16.45 -11.71 0.24
CA TYR A 144 17.15 -12.25 1.39
C TYR A 144 17.66 -13.68 1.19
N ARG A 145 17.05 -14.46 0.29
CA ARG A 145 17.62 -15.75 -0.13
C ARG A 145 18.83 -15.58 -1.02
N ARG A 146 18.81 -14.62 -1.95
CA ARG A 146 20.00 -14.30 -2.77
C ARG A 146 21.22 -13.96 -1.91
N LYS A 147 21.00 -13.20 -0.83
CA LYS A 147 22.05 -12.82 0.13
C LYS A 147 22.59 -13.99 0.96
N LYS A 148 21.83 -15.07 1.15
CA LYS A 148 22.25 -16.27 1.88
C LYS A 148 22.77 -17.30 0.88
N PRO A 149 24.10 -17.41 0.64
CA PRO A 149 24.62 -18.46 -0.22
C PRO A 149 24.24 -19.83 0.34
N SER A 150 23.77 -20.72 -0.53
CA SER A 150 23.52 -22.12 -0.21
C SER A 150 24.82 -22.72 0.34
N LEU A 151 24.83 -23.13 1.61
CA LEU A 151 25.92 -23.89 2.22
C LEU A 151 25.90 -25.32 1.64
N ALA A 152 26.29 -25.45 0.38
CA ALA A 152 26.66 -26.71 -0.22
C ALA A 152 28.08 -27.06 0.23
N ASN A 153 28.15 -27.78 1.36
CA ASN A 153 29.19 -28.71 1.81
C ASN A 153 29.49 -28.52 3.30
N GLY A 154 29.24 -29.57 4.06
CA GLY A 154 29.27 -29.59 5.51
C GLY A 154 30.60 -29.12 6.10
N HIS A 155 30.55 -28.02 6.82
CA HIS A 155 31.27 -27.86 8.07
C HIS A 155 30.44 -26.95 8.98
N VAL A 156 30.07 -27.48 10.14
CA VAL A 156 29.46 -26.74 11.23
C VAL A 156 30.50 -25.76 11.74
N ALA A 157 30.45 -24.52 11.26
CA ALA A 157 31.11 -23.40 11.90
C ALA A 157 30.02 -22.62 12.66
N ALA A 158 29.77 -23.06 13.90
CA ALA A 158 29.10 -22.24 14.89
C ALA A 158 29.99 -21.01 15.15
N LYS A 159 29.75 -19.94 14.39
CA LYS A 159 30.23 -18.61 14.75
C LYS A 159 29.06 -17.89 15.39
N ALA A 160 29.21 -17.62 16.68
CA ALA A 160 28.22 -17.01 17.55
C ALA A 160 27.55 -15.81 16.86
N PRO A 161 26.21 -15.72 16.85
CA PRO A 161 25.58 -14.43 16.65
C PRO A 161 25.84 -13.63 17.93
N ASP A 162 26.64 -12.58 17.81
CA ASP A 162 26.58 -11.48 18.77
C ASP A 162 25.11 -11.15 19.00
N ALA A 163 24.74 -11.02 20.27
CA ALA A 163 23.38 -10.86 20.75
C ALA A 163 22.70 -9.61 20.16
N ALA A 164 22.22 -9.71 18.93
CA ALA A 164 21.17 -8.86 18.40
C ALA A 164 19.86 -9.37 18.98
N ALA A 165 19.09 -8.45 19.59
CA ALA A 165 17.82 -8.75 20.22
C ALA A 165 16.96 -9.72 19.37
N PRO A 166 16.33 -10.74 19.99
CA PRO A 166 15.65 -11.84 19.29
C PRO A 166 14.40 -11.44 18.47
N ASP A 167 14.12 -10.14 18.33
CA ASP A 167 12.87 -9.59 17.78
C ASP A 167 13.07 -8.75 16.49
N ARG A 168 14.28 -8.72 15.94
CA ARG A 168 14.63 -7.94 14.73
C ARG A 168 14.81 -8.83 13.48
N ASP A 169 13.99 -9.87 13.34
CA ASP A 169 13.97 -10.67 12.11
C ASP A 169 13.39 -9.84 10.95
N PRO A 170 14.17 -9.53 9.90
CA PRO A 170 13.66 -8.78 8.74
C PRO A 170 12.44 -9.46 8.11
N GLN A 171 12.34 -10.78 8.14
CA GLN A 171 11.21 -11.49 7.56
C GLN A 171 9.90 -11.22 8.34
N LEU A 172 9.98 -11.12 9.66
CA LEU A 172 8.84 -10.74 10.50
C LEU A 172 8.39 -9.30 10.22
N LEU A 173 9.33 -8.38 10.02
CA LEU A 173 9.02 -7.00 9.66
C LEU A 173 8.31 -6.92 8.31
N TYR A 174 8.75 -7.64 7.28
CA TYR A 174 8.05 -7.68 6.00
C TYR A 174 6.68 -8.35 6.08
N SER A 175 6.51 -9.37 6.92
CA SER A 175 5.19 -9.98 7.15
C SER A 175 4.22 -9.01 7.82
N ARG A 176 4.67 -8.26 8.83
CA ARG A 176 3.89 -7.20 9.47
C ARG A 176 3.55 -6.09 8.48
N LEU A 177 4.54 -5.65 7.69
CA LEU A 177 4.36 -4.62 6.66
C LEU A 177 3.34 -5.06 5.61
N HIS A 178 3.44 -6.30 5.13
CA HIS A 178 2.51 -6.87 4.15
C HIS A 178 1.08 -6.86 4.67
N LEU A 179 0.87 -7.29 5.92
CA LEU A 179 -0.45 -7.23 6.55
C LEU A 179 -0.98 -5.79 6.62
N SER A 180 -0.16 -4.83 7.06
CA SER A 180 -0.56 -3.42 7.13
C SER A 180 -0.92 -2.86 5.74
N VAL A 181 -0.16 -3.22 4.70
CA VAL A 181 -0.48 -2.83 3.31
C VAL A 181 -1.83 -3.39 2.87
N LEU A 182 -2.10 -4.68 3.13
CA LEU A 182 -3.38 -5.29 2.80
C LEU A 182 -4.55 -4.61 3.54
N GLN A 183 -4.38 -4.30 4.82
CA GLN A 183 -5.38 -3.58 5.62
C GLN A 183 -5.67 -2.18 5.05
N VAL A 184 -4.64 -1.45 4.61
CA VAL A 184 -4.82 -0.16 3.94
C VAL A 184 -5.61 -0.32 2.64
N LEU A 185 -5.29 -1.31 1.82
CA LEU A 185 -6.03 -1.57 0.58
C LEU A 185 -7.51 -1.90 0.87
N MET A 186 -7.81 -2.65 1.93
CA MET A 186 -9.20 -2.95 2.30
C MET A 186 -10.02 -1.70 2.66
N VAL A 187 -9.43 -0.71 3.34
CA VAL A 187 -10.15 0.54 3.68
C VAL A 187 -10.16 1.55 2.54
N LEU A 188 -9.26 1.42 1.57
CA LEU A 188 -9.08 2.36 0.47
C LEU A 188 -10.34 2.50 -0.40
N GLN A 189 -11.12 1.43 -0.55
CA GLN A 189 -12.39 1.47 -1.29
C GLN A 189 -13.34 2.55 -0.75
N VAL A 190 -13.42 2.71 0.57
CA VAL A 190 -14.27 3.71 1.22
C VAL A 190 -13.82 5.11 0.81
N HIS A 191 -12.53 5.40 0.93
CA HIS A 191 -11.98 6.72 0.57
C HIS A 191 -12.07 7.03 -0.93
N LEU A 192 -11.89 6.03 -1.79
CA LEU A 192 -12.11 6.20 -3.24
C LEU A 192 -13.57 6.51 -3.54
N THR A 193 -14.51 5.86 -2.84
CA THR A 193 -15.95 6.09 -3.01
C THR A 193 -16.35 7.48 -2.53
N GLU A 194 -15.91 7.88 -1.33
CA GLU A 194 -16.16 9.21 -0.75
C GLU A 194 -15.67 10.35 -1.66
N LYS A 195 -14.56 10.11 -2.38
CA LYS A 195 -14.00 11.07 -3.33
C LYS A 195 -14.56 10.97 -4.76
N ASN A 196 -15.50 10.07 -5.03
CA ASN A 196 -16.03 9.79 -6.37
C ASN A 196 -14.96 9.34 -7.39
N LEU A 197 -13.98 8.58 -6.92
CA LEU A 197 -12.83 8.09 -7.67
C LEU A 197 -12.79 6.56 -7.82
N PHE A 198 -13.69 5.85 -7.15
CA PHE A 198 -13.79 4.39 -7.27
C PHE A 198 -13.99 3.99 -8.74
N GLY A 199 -13.12 3.11 -9.25
CA GLY A 199 -13.10 2.69 -10.65
C GLY A 199 -12.56 3.74 -11.64
N ARG A 200 -12.16 4.94 -11.18
CA ARG A 200 -11.66 6.04 -12.02
C ARG A 200 -10.18 6.36 -11.78
N LEU A 201 -9.69 6.08 -10.58
CA LEU A 201 -8.29 6.28 -10.21
C LEU A 201 -7.73 5.00 -9.59
N GLY A 202 -6.72 4.43 -10.23
CA GLY A 202 -5.87 3.42 -9.60
C GLY A 202 -4.73 4.11 -8.84
N LEU A 203 -4.59 3.80 -7.54
CA LEU A 203 -3.41 4.22 -6.77
C LEU A 203 -2.20 3.32 -7.02
N ILE A 204 -2.43 2.12 -7.55
CA ILE A 204 -1.42 1.20 -8.05
C ILE A 204 -1.58 1.13 -9.57
N LEU A 205 -0.60 1.65 -10.29
CA LEU A 205 -0.60 1.63 -11.75
C LEU A 205 -0.23 0.23 -12.25
N PHE A 206 -0.98 -0.27 -13.23
CA PHE A 206 -0.73 -1.57 -13.85
C PHE A 206 0.68 -1.65 -14.46
N ASP A 207 1.14 -0.56 -15.08
CA ASP A 207 2.49 -0.45 -15.66
C ASP A 207 3.61 -0.65 -14.63
N HIS A 208 3.36 -0.42 -13.34
CA HIS A 208 4.33 -0.70 -12.28
C HIS A 208 4.35 -2.18 -11.86
N MET A 209 3.28 -2.93 -12.13
CA MET A 209 3.21 -4.36 -11.83
C MET A 209 3.96 -5.20 -12.87
N VAL A 210 4.00 -4.74 -14.13
CA VAL A 210 4.77 -5.39 -15.21
C VAL A 210 6.24 -5.63 -14.83
N PRO A 211 7.05 -4.60 -14.52
CA PRO A 211 8.46 -4.80 -14.17
C PRO A 211 8.64 -5.57 -12.86
N LEU A 212 7.71 -5.47 -11.91
CA LEU A 212 7.75 -6.25 -10.68
C LEU A 212 7.62 -7.75 -10.97
N VAL A 213 6.65 -8.14 -11.80
CA VAL A 213 6.42 -9.53 -12.20
C VAL A 213 7.58 -10.08 -13.03
N ASP A 214 8.10 -9.29 -13.96
CA ASP A 214 9.31 -9.63 -14.73
C ASP A 214 10.50 -9.92 -13.82
N GLU A 215 10.69 -9.09 -12.80
CA GLU A 215 11.80 -9.26 -11.88
C GLU A 215 11.62 -10.48 -10.97
N ILE A 216 10.40 -10.75 -10.49
CA ILE A 216 10.10 -11.97 -9.71
C ILE A 216 10.37 -13.22 -10.55
N SER A 217 9.92 -13.24 -11.80
CA SER A 217 10.14 -14.35 -12.74
C SER A 217 11.65 -14.60 -12.91
N ARG A 218 12.42 -13.55 -13.25
CA ARG A 218 13.88 -13.63 -13.37
C ARG A 218 14.55 -14.15 -12.09
N LEU A 219 14.15 -13.66 -10.92
CA LEU A 219 14.74 -14.07 -9.64
C LEU A 219 14.38 -15.50 -9.24
N ALA A 220 13.17 -15.95 -9.56
CA ALA A 220 12.77 -17.34 -9.34
C ALA A 220 13.61 -18.30 -10.20
N ASP A 221 13.90 -17.92 -11.44
CA ASP A 221 14.77 -18.68 -12.34
C ASP A 221 16.23 -18.70 -11.83
N GLU A 222 16.77 -17.55 -11.43
CA GLU A 222 18.13 -17.42 -10.91
C GLU A 222 18.38 -18.22 -9.61
N LEU A 223 17.41 -18.22 -8.69
CA LEU A 223 17.55 -18.88 -7.38
C LEU A 223 17.39 -20.40 -7.43
N ASN A 224 16.98 -20.95 -8.58
CA ASN A 224 16.58 -22.35 -8.81
C ASN A 224 15.44 -22.81 -7.85
N PRO A 225 14.26 -23.18 -8.39
CA PRO A 225 13.12 -23.62 -7.59
C PRO A 225 13.41 -24.74 -6.58
N LEU A 226 14.39 -25.60 -6.85
CA LEU A 226 14.78 -26.69 -5.96
C LEU A 226 15.38 -26.22 -4.62
N HIS A 227 15.95 -25.01 -4.58
CA HIS A 227 16.64 -24.48 -3.40
C HIS A 227 15.91 -23.31 -2.73
N ALA A 228 15.03 -22.63 -3.45
CA ALA A 228 14.30 -21.45 -2.96
C ALA A 228 12.78 -21.58 -3.04
N SER A 229 12.24 -22.81 -3.09
CA SER A 229 10.80 -23.07 -3.25
C SER A 229 9.94 -22.30 -2.24
N GLN A 230 10.34 -22.26 -0.97
CA GLN A 230 9.56 -21.60 0.09
C GLN A 230 9.47 -20.08 -0.12
N GLU A 231 10.55 -19.46 -0.59
CA GLU A 231 10.58 -18.01 -0.81
C GLU A 231 9.94 -17.60 -2.12
N ILE A 232 10.05 -18.45 -3.14
CA ILE A 232 9.29 -18.29 -4.38
C ILE A 232 7.79 -18.39 -4.06
N GLU A 233 7.36 -19.42 -3.33
CA GLU A 233 5.97 -19.55 -2.91
C GLU A 233 5.49 -18.35 -2.10
N LEU A 234 6.25 -17.93 -1.08
CA LEU A 234 5.87 -16.78 -0.25
C LEU A 234 5.83 -15.46 -1.04
N SER A 235 6.76 -15.25 -1.97
CA SER A 235 6.76 -14.09 -2.86
C SER A 235 5.52 -14.08 -3.74
N LEU A 236 5.18 -15.21 -4.35
CA LEU A 236 4.01 -15.35 -5.22
C LEU A 236 2.69 -15.24 -4.44
N ASP A 237 2.62 -15.78 -3.23
CA ASP A 237 1.46 -15.62 -2.34
C ASP A 237 1.24 -14.15 -1.97
N ARG A 238 2.30 -13.43 -1.60
CA ARG A 238 2.22 -11.99 -1.29
C ARG A 238 1.78 -11.18 -2.51
N LEU A 239 2.30 -11.51 -3.69
CA LEU A 239 1.89 -10.88 -4.95
C LEU A 239 0.40 -11.14 -5.22
N ALA A 240 -0.04 -12.39 -5.13
CA ALA A 240 -1.43 -12.79 -5.37
C ALA A 240 -2.40 -12.07 -4.43
N GLN A 241 -2.09 -12.01 -3.13
CA GLN A 241 -2.89 -11.29 -2.13
C GLN A 241 -2.95 -9.80 -2.44
N ALA A 242 -1.81 -9.17 -2.75
CA ALA A 242 -1.76 -7.75 -3.07
C ALA A 242 -2.59 -7.42 -4.32
N LEU A 243 -2.46 -8.21 -5.40
CA LEU A 243 -3.24 -8.05 -6.63
C LEU A 243 -4.74 -8.23 -6.37
N GLN A 244 -5.12 -9.30 -5.67
CA GLN A 244 -6.53 -9.59 -5.37
C GLN A 244 -7.18 -8.46 -4.57
N VAL A 245 -6.54 -8.02 -3.47
CA VAL A 245 -7.10 -6.97 -2.60
C VAL A 245 -7.06 -5.61 -3.31
N ALA A 246 -6.01 -5.30 -4.08
CA ALA A 246 -5.93 -4.07 -4.86
C ALA A 246 -7.02 -3.98 -5.94
N MET A 247 -7.30 -5.08 -6.64
CA MET A 247 -8.39 -5.13 -7.63
C MET A 247 -9.75 -5.00 -6.95
N ALA A 248 -10.00 -5.74 -5.87
CA ALA A 248 -11.27 -5.71 -5.16
C ALA A 248 -11.58 -4.33 -4.54
N SER A 249 -10.55 -3.63 -4.07
CA SER A 249 -10.68 -2.29 -3.49
C SER A 249 -10.74 -1.15 -4.51
N GLY A 250 -10.54 -1.44 -5.81
CA GLY A 250 -10.42 -0.44 -6.87
C GLY A 250 -9.09 0.32 -6.86
N ALA A 251 -8.11 -0.12 -6.08
CA ALA A 251 -6.76 0.46 -6.03
C ALA A 251 -5.94 0.15 -7.28
N LEU A 252 -6.17 -1.00 -7.91
CA LEU A 252 -5.59 -1.43 -9.18
C LEU A 252 -6.72 -1.60 -10.20
N LEU A 253 -6.66 -0.83 -11.28
CA LEU A 253 -7.64 -0.91 -12.38
C LEU A 253 -7.07 -1.79 -13.49
N CYS A 254 -7.44 -3.07 -13.49
CA CYS A 254 -7.11 -4.01 -14.56
C CYS A 254 -8.20 -5.08 -14.71
N THR A 255 -8.29 -5.68 -15.89
CA THR A 255 -9.16 -6.84 -16.12
C THR A 255 -8.48 -8.13 -15.65
N ARG A 256 -9.25 -9.22 -15.56
CA ARG A 256 -8.66 -10.54 -15.31
C ARG A 256 -7.81 -11.05 -16.49
N GLU A 257 -8.08 -10.59 -17.71
CA GLU A 257 -7.26 -10.93 -18.87
C GLU A 257 -5.89 -10.28 -18.77
N ASP A 258 -5.85 -9.00 -18.38
CA ASP A 258 -4.60 -8.28 -18.11
C ASP A 258 -3.80 -9.00 -17.01
N LEU A 259 -4.47 -9.50 -15.98
CA LEU A 259 -3.82 -10.27 -14.92
C LEU A 259 -3.26 -11.61 -15.43
N ARG A 260 -4.02 -12.34 -16.26
CA ARG A 260 -3.58 -13.62 -16.82
C ARG A 260 -2.36 -13.43 -17.72
N THR A 261 -2.39 -12.43 -18.58
CA THR A 261 -1.27 -12.09 -19.46
C THR A 261 -0.03 -11.69 -18.65
N LEU A 262 -0.20 -10.80 -17.66
CA LEU A 262 0.85 -10.35 -16.76
C LEU A 262 1.53 -11.52 -16.04
N CYS A 263 0.74 -12.38 -15.41
CA CYS A 263 1.23 -13.45 -14.54
C CYS A 263 1.60 -14.75 -15.28
N SER A 264 1.39 -14.83 -16.61
CA SER A 264 1.66 -16.04 -17.41
C SER A 264 3.11 -16.53 -17.36
N ARG A 265 4.04 -15.64 -17.02
CA ARG A 265 5.49 -15.89 -16.96
C ARG A 265 6.00 -16.28 -15.57
N LEU A 266 5.11 -16.35 -14.58
CA LEU A 266 5.46 -16.70 -13.21
C LEU A 266 5.40 -18.22 -13.01
N PRO A 267 6.20 -18.77 -12.08
CA PRO A 267 6.05 -20.15 -11.64
C PRO A 267 4.64 -20.45 -11.13
N HIS A 268 4.25 -21.72 -11.19
CA HIS A 268 2.95 -22.15 -10.68
C HIS A 268 2.82 -21.85 -9.18
N ASN A 269 1.74 -21.18 -8.80
CA ASN A 269 1.37 -20.93 -7.41
C ASN A 269 -0.14 -21.02 -7.26
N ASN A 270 -0.60 -21.80 -6.27
CA ASN A 270 -2.02 -22.13 -6.12
C ASN A 270 -2.89 -20.89 -5.86
N LEU A 271 -2.43 -19.97 -5.01
CA LEU A 271 -3.17 -18.76 -4.68
C LEU A 271 -3.26 -17.84 -5.89
N LEU A 272 -2.16 -17.64 -6.59
CA LEU A 272 -2.11 -16.83 -7.80
C LEU A 272 -3.03 -17.38 -8.89
N GLN A 273 -3.06 -18.70 -9.09
CA GLN A 273 -3.98 -19.35 -10.04
C GLN A 273 -5.45 -19.14 -9.67
N LEU A 274 -5.79 -19.17 -8.37
CA LEU A 274 -7.14 -18.85 -7.90
C LEU A 274 -7.50 -17.39 -8.23
N VAL A 275 -6.59 -16.46 -8.00
CA VAL A 275 -6.81 -15.02 -8.29
C VAL A 275 -6.99 -14.78 -9.80
N ILE A 276 -6.18 -15.42 -10.65
CA ILE A 276 -6.26 -15.29 -12.11
C ILE A 276 -7.53 -15.93 -12.68
N SER A 277 -7.92 -17.10 -12.17
CA SER A 277 -9.10 -17.83 -12.64
C SER A 277 -10.40 -17.12 -12.23
N GLY A 278 -10.36 -16.40 -11.10
CA GLY A 278 -11.54 -15.77 -10.51
C GLY A 278 -12.45 -16.78 -9.79
N PRO A 279 -13.55 -16.30 -9.17
CA PRO A 279 -14.53 -17.20 -8.57
C PRO A 279 -15.06 -18.14 -9.66
N VAL A 280 -15.07 -19.43 -9.35
CA VAL A 280 -15.65 -20.47 -10.20
C VAL A 280 -17.04 -19.98 -10.61
N PRO A 281 -17.34 -19.87 -11.91
CA PRO A 281 -18.71 -19.60 -12.35
C PRO A 281 -19.58 -20.68 -11.73
N GLN A 282 -20.48 -20.30 -10.83
CA GLN A 282 -21.57 -21.20 -10.50
C GLN A 282 -22.29 -21.46 -11.81
N SER A 283 -22.28 -22.71 -12.25
CA SER A 283 -23.09 -23.17 -13.37
C SER A 283 -24.53 -22.66 -13.17
N PRO A 284 -25.20 -22.14 -14.21
CA PRO A 284 -26.62 -21.76 -14.11
C PRO A 284 -27.55 -22.94 -13.78
N HIS A 285 -27.03 -24.16 -13.63
CA HIS A 285 -27.76 -25.32 -13.14
C HIS A 285 -27.78 -25.40 -11.61
N ALA A 286 -28.40 -24.41 -10.96
CA ALA A 286 -29.09 -24.57 -9.68
C ALA A 286 -30.03 -23.39 -9.44
N ALA A 287 -30.82 -22.99 -10.45
CA ALA A 287 -32.09 -22.37 -10.17
C ALA A 287 -32.95 -23.41 -9.44
N LEU A 288 -32.90 -23.40 -8.11
CA LEU A 288 -33.90 -24.08 -7.29
C LEU A 288 -35.28 -23.57 -7.76
N PRO A 289 -36.26 -24.45 -8.02
CA PRO A 289 -37.61 -24.01 -8.38
C PRO A 289 -38.15 -23.09 -7.27
N PRO A 290 -38.91 -22.03 -7.61
CA PRO A 290 -39.48 -21.13 -6.61
C PRO A 290 -40.44 -21.94 -5.73
N GLY A 291 -40.01 -22.28 -4.51
CA GLY A 291 -40.81 -23.12 -3.62
C GLY A 291 -40.10 -23.71 -2.40
N PHE A 292 -38.78 -23.60 -2.27
CA PHE A 292 -38.06 -24.10 -1.08
C PHE A 292 -37.42 -22.96 -0.28
N TYR A 293 -38.26 -22.22 0.45
CA TYR A 293 -37.84 -21.55 1.68
C TYR A 293 -38.51 -22.26 2.85
N PRO A 294 -37.77 -22.76 3.86
CA PRO A 294 -38.40 -23.20 5.10
C PRO A 294 -38.89 -21.97 5.86
N HIS A 295 -40.18 -21.97 6.19
CA HIS A 295 -40.85 -20.91 6.96
C HIS A 295 -40.20 -20.74 8.34
N ILE A 296 -39.57 -19.59 8.58
CA ILE A 296 -39.27 -19.12 9.94
C ILE A 296 -40.48 -18.30 10.40
N HIS A 297 -41.08 -18.76 11.49
CA HIS A 297 -42.27 -18.22 12.13
C HIS A 297 -42.21 -16.70 12.37
N THR A 298 -43.16 -15.96 11.79
CA THR A 298 -43.61 -14.65 12.27
C THR A 298 -45.01 -14.79 12.89
N PRO A 299 -45.28 -14.22 14.08
CA PRO A 299 -46.56 -14.40 14.78
C PRO A 299 -47.68 -13.54 14.16
N PRO A 300 -48.97 -13.89 14.37
CA PRO A 300 -50.08 -13.29 13.63
C PRO A 300 -50.58 -12.02 14.32
N LEU A 301 -50.77 -10.95 13.54
CA LEU A 301 -51.68 -9.86 13.86
C LEU A 301 -52.82 -9.87 12.84
N GLY A 302 -54.03 -9.94 13.36
CA GLY A 302 -55.25 -10.21 12.61
C GLY A 302 -55.91 -8.99 11.96
N TYR A 303 -56.78 -9.35 11.02
CA TYR A 303 -58.00 -8.68 10.54
C TYR A 303 -57.94 -7.27 9.91
N GLY A 304 -58.50 -7.20 8.69
CA GLY A 304 -59.32 -6.06 8.26
C GLY A 304 -59.19 -5.70 6.77
N ALA A 305 -60.28 -5.84 6.02
CA ALA A 305 -60.39 -5.67 4.56
C ALA A 305 -60.50 -4.21 4.07
N VAL A 306 -59.95 -3.95 2.87
CA VAL A 306 -60.31 -3.09 1.69
C VAL A 306 -61.56 -2.17 1.83
N PRO A 307 -61.71 -0.97 1.18
CA PRO A 307 -61.23 -0.67 -0.21
C PRO A 307 -60.90 0.78 -0.69
N ALA A 308 -60.20 0.80 -1.84
CA ALA A 308 -60.23 1.65 -3.06
C ALA A 308 -60.43 3.20 -3.05
N HIS A 309 -59.38 3.91 -3.55
CA HIS A 309 -59.30 5.09 -4.48
C HIS A 309 -60.23 6.34 -4.35
N PRO A 310 -59.99 7.51 -5.01
CA PRO A 310 -58.84 8.03 -5.79
C PRO A 310 -58.43 9.51 -5.48
N ALA A 311 -57.34 9.95 -6.13
CA ALA A 311 -57.00 11.29 -6.68
C ALA A 311 -57.45 12.60 -5.98
N ALA A 312 -56.49 13.52 -5.75
CA ALA A 312 -56.30 14.74 -6.56
C ALA A 312 -55.55 15.90 -5.84
N HIS A 313 -54.90 16.72 -6.66
CA HIS A 313 -54.53 18.13 -6.52
C HIS A 313 -53.15 18.58 -5.98
N ALA A 314 -52.55 19.42 -6.84
CA ALA A 314 -51.34 20.20 -6.77
C ALA A 314 -51.43 21.39 -5.80
N ALA A 315 -50.26 21.85 -5.31
CA ALA A 315 -49.90 23.27 -5.21
C ALA A 315 -48.41 23.45 -4.81
N LEU A 316 -47.62 24.06 -5.70
CA LEU A 316 -46.52 24.99 -5.37
C LEU A 316 -47.14 26.28 -4.76
N PRO A 317 -46.41 27.29 -4.20
CA PRO A 317 -45.00 27.68 -4.40
C PRO A 317 -44.26 28.09 -3.09
N THR A 318 -42.95 28.35 -3.03
CA THR A 318 -42.31 29.65 -3.30
C THR A 318 -40.83 29.60 -2.84
N HIS A 319 -39.91 30.09 -3.68
CA HIS A 319 -38.56 30.56 -3.30
C HIS A 319 -38.63 32.07 -2.96
N PRO A 320 -37.71 32.66 -2.18
CA PRO A 320 -36.46 33.18 -2.78
C PRO A 320 -35.23 33.17 -1.85
N GLY A 321 -34.04 33.36 -2.43
CA GLY A 321 -32.90 33.95 -1.72
C GLY A 321 -31.53 33.31 -1.94
N HIS A 322 -30.80 33.80 -2.95
CA HIS A 322 -29.37 33.54 -3.13
C HIS A 322 -28.53 34.14 -1.98
N THR A 323 -27.51 33.44 -1.48
CA THR A 323 -26.23 34.06 -1.10
C THR A 323 -25.10 33.02 -1.10
N PHE A 324 -24.09 33.28 -1.92
CA PHE A 324 -22.79 32.60 -1.93
C PHE A 324 -21.96 33.05 -0.73
N LEU A 325 -21.37 32.12 0.02
CA LEU A 325 -20.21 32.39 0.87
C LEU A 325 -19.18 31.25 0.73
N SER A 326 -17.99 31.63 0.27
CA SER A 326 -16.77 30.83 0.34
C SER A 326 -16.19 30.86 1.75
N GLY A 327 -15.63 29.72 2.17
CA GLY A 327 -14.59 29.67 3.21
C GLY A 327 -15.06 29.22 4.59
N MET A 328 -14.91 27.93 4.90
CA MET A 328 -14.54 27.47 6.24
C MET A 328 -13.69 26.21 6.12
N GLY A 329 -12.47 26.28 6.65
CA GLY A 329 -11.61 25.13 6.88
C GLY A 329 -12.15 24.29 8.04
N PHE A 330 -12.10 22.98 7.90
CA PHE A 330 -12.50 22.06 8.97
C PHE A 330 -11.31 21.79 9.91
N PRO A 331 -11.49 21.91 11.24
CA PRO A 331 -10.50 21.46 12.21
C PRO A 331 -10.63 19.95 12.43
N PHE A 332 -9.50 19.26 12.41
CA PHE A 332 -9.35 17.86 12.78
C PHE A 332 -9.60 17.68 14.28
N ARG A 333 -10.47 16.74 14.68
CA ARG A 333 -10.62 16.30 16.08
C ARG A 333 -10.15 14.84 16.21
N PRO A 334 -9.25 14.51 17.13
CA PRO A 334 -8.94 13.12 17.48
C PRO A 334 -10.08 12.54 18.33
N ILE A 335 -10.49 11.30 18.01
CA ILE A 335 -11.35 10.48 18.87
C ILE A 335 -10.41 9.71 19.82
N ARG A 336 -10.70 9.80 21.12
CA ARG A 336 -10.05 9.01 22.19
C ARG A 336 -10.54 7.57 22.18
#